data_AF-A0AAU7CGD1-F1
#
_entry.id   AF-A0AAU7CGD1-F1
#
_cell.length_a   1.000
_cell.length_b   1.000
_cell.length_c   1.000
_cell.angle_alpha   90.00
_cell.angle_beta   90.00
_cell.angle_gamma   90.00
#
_symmetry.space_group_name_H-M   'P 1'
#
loop_
_entity.id
_entity.type
_entity.pdbx_description
1 polymer ?
#
loop_
_entity_poly.entity_id
_entity_poly.type
_entity_poly.pdbx_seq_one_letter_code
_entity_poly.pdbx_strand_id
1 'polypeptide(L)'
;MEMVAHIRRRLANARTVLFGAHGEITRHAQDQGQSRQSLYRDAAAVVVAVEGTLTQQRLEAIEARLAEQTALLKQFEARLQRAVEITADMQAAFVSKAQAEGVSLPVARRLLAVMLGPKTPSVATLGRASAAAARRSRQLLEVLDDVTRPRVMQAAADEIFSARPPS
;
A
#
# COMPACT_ATOMS: atom_id res chain seq x y z
N MET A 1 14.30 26.60 -22.08
CA MET A 1 13.35 26.47 -23.21
C MET A 1 14.08 26.25 -24.55
N GLU A 2 15.23 26.89 -24.78
CA GLU A 2 16.05 26.72 -26.00
C GLU A 2 16.53 25.29 -26.27
N MET A 3 16.94 24.53 -25.23
CA MET A 3 17.43 23.16 -25.41
C MET A 3 16.38 22.22 -26.02
N VAL A 4 15.11 22.36 -25.62
CA VAL A 4 13.99 21.57 -26.14
C VAL A 4 13.67 21.97 -27.59
N ALA A 5 13.72 23.27 -27.90
CA ALA A 5 13.53 23.75 -29.26
C ALA A 5 14.64 23.25 -30.20
N HIS A 6 15.89 23.23 -29.74
CA HIS A 6 17.04 22.71 -30.47
C HIS A 6 16.92 21.21 -30.76
N ILE A 7 16.52 20.41 -29.77
CA ILE A 7 16.29 18.96 -29.94
C ILE A 7 15.15 18.71 -30.94
N ARG A 8 14.03 19.41 -30.82
CA ARG A 8 12.90 19.29 -31.76
C ARG A 8 13.31 19.60 -33.19
N ARG A 9 14.11 20.65 -33.40
CA ARG A 9 14.65 21.00 -34.72
C ARG A 9 15.55 19.88 -35.28
N ARG A 10 16.45 19.35 -34.46
CA ARG A 10 17.32 18.23 -34.85
C ARG A 10 16.53 16.96 -35.21
N LEU A 11 15.47 16.65 -34.46
CA LEU A 11 14.56 15.54 -34.76
C LEU A 11 13.78 15.76 -36.06
N ALA A 12 13.32 17.00 -36.32
CA ALA A 12 12.64 17.34 -37.58
C ALA A 12 13.58 17.20 -38.78
N ASN A 13 14.83 17.68 -38.65
CA ASN A 13 15.87 17.52 -39.67
C ASN A 13 16.20 16.03 -39.92
N ALA A 14 16.35 15.25 -38.85
CA ALA A 14 16.58 13.80 -38.93
C ALA A 14 15.43 13.07 -39.63
N ARG A 15 14.18 13.42 -39.31
CA ARG A 15 13.00 12.84 -39.96
C ARG A 15 13.03 13.08 -41.47
N THR A 16 13.27 14.31 -41.91
CA THR A 16 13.29 14.63 -43.34
C THR A 16 14.43 13.94 -44.07
N VAL A 17 15.58 13.72 -43.41
CA VAL A 17 16.72 13.01 -44.00
C VAL A 17 16.49 11.50 -44.08
N LEU A 18 15.94 10.89 -43.03
CA LEU A 18 15.79 9.43 -42.92
C LEU A 18 14.54 8.90 -43.62
N PHE A 19 13.47 9.70 -43.68
CA PHE A 19 12.16 9.27 -44.16
C PHE A 19 11.57 10.17 -45.26
N GLY A 20 12.28 11.21 -45.69
CA GLY A 20 11.79 12.15 -46.71
C GLY A 20 11.88 11.62 -48.15
N ALA A 21 10.98 12.09 -49.00
CA ALA A 21 10.96 11.78 -50.43
C ALA A 21 12.02 12.58 -51.22
N HIS A 22 12.26 12.19 -52.48
CA HIS A 22 13.23 12.87 -53.34
C HIS A 22 12.90 14.37 -53.49
N GLY A 23 13.89 15.23 -53.24
CA GLY A 23 13.74 16.70 -53.27
C GLY A 23 13.27 17.34 -51.96
N GLU A 24 12.74 16.58 -50.99
CA GLU A 24 12.29 17.13 -49.70
C GLU A 24 13.43 17.66 -48.84
N ILE A 25 14.61 17.03 -48.88
CA ILE A 25 15.80 17.49 -48.15
C ILE A 25 16.22 18.89 -48.62
N THR A 26 16.11 19.17 -49.92
CA THR A 26 16.46 20.48 -50.50
C THR A 26 15.45 21.55 -50.10
N ARG A 27 14.14 21.24 -50.19
CA ARG A 27 13.08 22.16 -49.75
C ARG A 27 13.17 22.46 -48.26
N HIS A 28 13.31 21.43 -47.44
CA HIS A 28 13.43 21.57 -45.99
C HIS A 28 14.69 22.35 -45.58
N ALA A 29 15.80 22.18 -46.29
CA ALA A 29 17.01 22.99 -46.07
C ALA A 29 16.77 24.47 -46.38
N GLN A 30 16.06 24.78 -47.47
CA GLN A 30 15.69 26.15 -47.85
C GLN A 30 14.73 26.77 -46.83
N ASP A 31 13.68 26.04 -46.44
CA ASP A 31 12.65 26.50 -45.49
C ASP A 31 13.24 26.79 -44.10
N GLN A 32 14.26 26.03 -43.69
CA GLN A 32 14.96 26.22 -42.41
C GLN A 32 16.17 27.18 -42.50
N GLY A 33 16.47 27.73 -43.68
CA GLY A 33 17.65 28.57 -43.91
C GLY A 33 18.99 27.87 -43.62
N GLN A 34 19.05 26.55 -43.80
CA GLN A 34 20.20 25.71 -43.47
C GLN A 34 20.79 25.05 -44.72
N SER A 35 22.05 24.63 -44.65
CA SER A 35 22.63 23.80 -45.70
C SER A 35 22.16 22.35 -45.58
N ARG A 36 22.05 21.64 -46.71
CA ARG A 36 21.75 20.19 -46.71
C ARG A 36 22.72 19.40 -45.82
N GLN A 37 23.99 19.82 -45.75
CA GLN A 37 24.99 19.20 -44.87
C GLN A 37 24.76 19.47 -43.38
N SER A 38 24.07 20.55 -43.02
CA SER A 38 23.62 20.75 -41.63
C SER A 38 22.55 19.74 -41.27
N LEU A 39 21.58 19.48 -42.17
CA LEU A 39 20.52 18.50 -41.96
C LEU A 39 21.09 17.07 -41.82
N TYR A 40 22.03 16.68 -42.68
CA TYR A 40 22.69 15.36 -42.57
C TYR A 40 23.46 15.20 -41.26
N ARG A 41 24.15 16.25 -40.78
CA ARG A 41 24.84 16.24 -39.48
C ARG A 41 23.86 16.10 -38.32
N ASP A 42 22.74 16.81 -38.35
CA ASP A 42 21.69 16.69 -37.35
C ASP A 42 21.10 15.27 -37.32
N ALA A 43 20.84 14.69 -38.49
CA ALA A 43 20.33 13.33 -38.64
C ALA A 43 21.31 12.28 -38.09
N ALA A 44 22.58 12.33 -38.50
CA ALA A 44 23.61 11.43 -38.00
C ALA A 44 23.76 11.54 -36.47
N ALA A 45 23.72 12.75 -35.94
CA ALA A 45 23.84 12.97 -34.50
C ALA A 45 22.58 12.53 -33.72
N VAL A 46 21.40 12.46 -34.34
CA VAL A 46 20.20 11.84 -33.75
C VAL A 46 20.33 10.31 -33.75
N VAL A 47 20.78 9.71 -34.86
CA VAL A 47 21.03 8.26 -34.94
C VAL A 47 22.02 7.82 -33.86
N VAL A 48 23.16 8.51 -33.73
CA VAL A 48 24.15 8.22 -32.67
C VAL A 48 23.56 8.42 -31.27
N ALA A 49 22.66 9.37 -31.07
CA ALA A 49 22.04 9.59 -29.76
C ALA A 49 21.01 8.49 -29.40
N VAL A 50 20.31 7.93 -30.38
CA VAL A 50 19.28 6.90 -30.17
C VAL A 50 19.89 5.49 -30.16
N GLU A 51 20.71 5.18 -31.15
CA GLU A 51 21.34 3.87 -31.35
C GLU A 51 22.71 3.75 -30.68
N GLY A 52 23.19 4.83 -30.05
CA GLY A 52 24.46 4.85 -29.35
C GLY A 52 24.50 3.87 -28.18
N THR A 53 25.64 3.21 -28.01
CA THR A 53 25.91 2.25 -26.94
C THR A 53 25.60 2.80 -25.55
N LEU A 54 25.87 4.09 -25.31
CA LEU A 54 25.63 4.75 -24.03
C LEU A 54 24.11 4.90 -23.73
N THR A 55 23.28 5.13 -24.75
CA THR A 55 21.82 5.19 -24.60
C THR A 55 21.24 3.81 -24.38
N GLN A 56 21.73 2.79 -25.10
CA GLN A 56 21.34 1.40 -24.89
C GLN A 56 21.69 0.92 -23.48
N GLN A 57 22.92 1.15 -23.01
CA GLN A 57 23.33 0.82 -21.64
C GLN A 57 22.49 1.52 -20.57
N ARG A 58 22.07 2.77 -20.82
CA ARG A 58 21.17 3.49 -19.91
C ARG A 58 19.77 2.88 -19.89
N LEU A 59 19.23 2.50 -21.05
CA LEU A 59 17.94 1.82 -21.15
C LEU A 59 17.98 0.47 -20.42
N GLU A 60 18.99 -0.35 -20.69
CA GLU A 60 19.20 -1.64 -20.01
C GLU A 60 19.30 -1.47 -18.50
N ALA A 61 20.04 -0.47 -18.01
CA ALA A 61 20.16 -0.20 -16.58
C ALA A 61 18.82 0.23 -15.96
N ILE A 62 18.01 1.02 -16.67
CA ILE A 62 16.68 1.44 -16.23
C ILE A 62 15.73 0.25 -16.19
N GLU A 63 15.73 -0.58 -17.25
CA GLU A 63 14.92 -1.79 -17.34
C GLU A 63 15.26 -2.79 -16.24
N ALA A 64 16.55 -3.02 -15.99
CA ALA A 64 17.03 -3.87 -14.92
C ALA A 64 16.56 -3.37 -13.55
N ARG A 65 16.66 -2.05 -13.30
CA ARG A 65 16.20 -1.44 -12.04
C ARG A 65 14.69 -1.52 -11.88
N LEU A 66 13.93 -1.34 -12.96
CA LEU A 66 12.48 -1.45 -12.94
C LEU A 66 12.04 -2.89 -12.68
N ALA A 67 12.73 -3.87 -13.26
CA ALA A 67 12.50 -5.29 -12.98
C ALA A 67 12.79 -5.64 -11.51
N GLU A 68 13.91 -5.16 -10.96
CA GLU A 68 14.27 -5.36 -9.55
C GLU A 68 13.22 -4.75 -8.61
N GLN A 69 12.83 -3.50 -8.86
CA GLN A 69 11.81 -2.82 -8.06
C GLN A 69 10.46 -3.54 -8.13
N THR A 70 10.07 -4.00 -9.32
CA THR A 70 8.83 -4.75 -9.50
C THR A 70 8.87 -6.08 -8.74
N ALA A 71 10.01 -6.77 -8.72
CA ALA A 71 10.18 -7.99 -7.95
C ALA A 71 10.08 -7.73 -6.43
N LEU A 72 10.71 -6.66 -5.94
CA LEU A 72 10.62 -6.25 -4.54
C LEU A 72 9.19 -5.88 -4.14
N LEU A 73 8.46 -5.13 -4.97
CA LEU A 73 7.05 -4.80 -4.72
C LEU A 73 6.21 -6.07 -4.60
N LYS A 74 6.35 -7.03 -5.53
CA LYS A 74 5.65 -8.32 -5.44
C LYS A 74 5.97 -9.08 -4.16
N GLN A 75 7.24 -9.07 -3.71
CA GLN A 75 7.61 -9.69 -2.45
C GLN A 75 6.96 -9.01 -1.24
N PHE A 76 6.93 -7.67 -1.22
CA PHE A 76 6.28 -6.92 -0.15
C PHE A 76 4.77 -7.12 -0.14
N GLU A 77 4.12 -7.12 -1.31
CA GLU A 77 2.69 -7.42 -1.43
C GLU A 77 2.36 -8.82 -0.93
N ALA A 78 3.15 -9.84 -1.32
CA ALA A 78 2.97 -11.20 -0.84
C ALA A 78 3.17 -11.32 0.68
N ARG A 79 4.09 -10.54 1.26
CA ARG A 79 4.28 -10.47 2.71
C ARG A 79 3.13 -9.75 3.40
N LEU A 80 2.62 -8.66 2.83
CA LEU A 80 1.50 -7.89 3.36
C LEU A 80 0.19 -8.69 3.35
N GLN A 81 -0.06 -9.47 2.30
CA GLN A 81 -1.22 -10.38 2.22
C GLN A 81 -1.26 -11.41 3.36
N ARG A 82 -0.10 -11.75 3.94
CA ARG A 82 0.01 -12.66 5.09
C ARG A 82 0.10 -11.93 6.42
N ALA A 83 0.28 -10.61 6.41
CA ALA A 83 0.39 -9.82 7.62
C ALA A 83 -1.00 -9.58 8.20
N VAL A 84 -1.22 -10.06 9.43
CA VAL A 84 -2.43 -9.72 10.18
C VAL A 84 -2.16 -8.43 10.94
N GLU A 85 -2.90 -7.38 10.61
CA GLU A 85 -2.88 -6.15 11.38
C GLU A 85 -3.67 -6.36 12.69
N ILE A 86 -3.01 -6.23 13.83
CA ILE A 86 -3.66 -6.35 15.14
C ILE A 86 -4.11 -4.96 15.59
N THR A 87 -5.31 -4.58 15.16
CA THR A 87 -5.95 -3.31 15.50
C THR A 87 -6.33 -3.23 16.99
N ALA A 88 -6.64 -2.03 17.48
CA ALA A 88 -7.09 -1.83 18.87
C ALA A 88 -8.39 -2.62 19.16
N ASP A 89 -9.29 -2.74 18.18
CA ASP A 89 -10.51 -3.52 18.32
C ASP A 89 -10.24 -5.02 18.40
N MET A 90 -9.28 -5.53 17.62
CA MET A 90 -8.85 -6.93 17.75
C MET A 90 -8.21 -7.21 19.11
N GLN A 91 -7.44 -6.26 19.65
CA GLN A 91 -6.88 -6.37 21.00
C GLN A 91 -7.98 -6.39 22.07
N ALA A 92 -8.99 -5.52 21.93
CA ALA A 92 -10.14 -5.49 22.82
C ALA A 92 -10.96 -6.79 22.76
N ALA A 93 -11.20 -7.31 21.55
CA ALA A 93 -11.90 -8.57 21.33
C ALA A 93 -11.11 -9.76 21.91
N PHE A 94 -9.81 -9.83 21.66
CA PHE A 94 -8.91 -10.84 22.22
C PHE A 94 -8.99 -10.88 23.74
N VAL A 95 -8.86 -9.72 24.40
CA VAL A 95 -8.89 -9.65 25.86
C VAL A 95 -10.27 -9.95 26.42
N SER A 96 -11.34 -9.49 25.76
CA SER A 96 -12.71 -9.77 26.19
C SER A 96 -13.00 -11.27 26.14
N LYS A 97 -12.58 -11.94 25.06
CA LYS A 97 -12.71 -13.39 24.90
C LYS A 97 -11.87 -14.15 25.92
N ALA A 98 -10.61 -13.76 26.10
CA ALA A 98 -9.73 -14.37 27.08
C ALA A 98 -10.33 -14.30 28.51
N GLN A 99 -10.86 -13.14 28.91
CA GLN A 99 -11.51 -13.02 30.22
C GLN A 99 -12.79 -13.85 30.33
N ALA A 100 -13.59 -13.94 29.27
CA ALA A 100 -14.77 -14.81 29.24
C ALA A 100 -14.41 -16.29 29.38
N GLU A 101 -13.22 -16.70 28.90
CA GLU A 101 -12.64 -18.03 29.07
C GLU A 101 -11.92 -18.22 30.42
N GLY A 102 -11.97 -17.24 31.34
CA GLY A 102 -11.36 -17.32 32.66
C GLY A 102 -9.86 -16.97 32.70
N VAL A 103 -9.30 -16.46 31.61
CA VAL A 103 -7.90 -16.04 31.53
C VAL A 103 -7.74 -14.65 32.17
N SER A 104 -6.82 -14.53 33.13
CA SER A 104 -6.54 -13.25 33.78
C SER A 104 -5.91 -12.22 32.83
N LEU A 105 -6.19 -10.93 33.04
CA LEU A 105 -5.65 -9.85 32.20
C LEU A 105 -4.11 -9.86 32.07
N PRO A 106 -3.31 -10.13 33.13
CA PRO A 106 -1.86 -10.24 32.99
C PRO A 106 -1.44 -11.39 32.08
N VAL A 107 -2.14 -12.53 32.12
CA VAL A 107 -1.87 -13.68 31.23
C VAL A 107 -2.23 -13.32 29.80
N ALA A 108 -3.42 -12.76 29.57
CA ALA A 108 -3.85 -12.31 28.24
C ALA A 108 -2.86 -11.30 27.64
N ARG A 109 -2.39 -10.32 28.43
CA ARG A 109 -1.35 -9.38 28.00
C ARG A 109 -0.06 -10.10 27.57
N ARG A 110 0.41 -11.09 28.33
CA ARG A 110 1.63 -11.84 27.97
C ARG A 110 1.48 -12.58 26.65
N LEU A 111 0.32 -13.18 26.39
CA LEU A 111 0.03 -13.85 25.12
C LEU A 111 -0.01 -12.84 23.95
N LEU A 112 -0.67 -11.70 24.14
CA LEU A 112 -0.70 -10.64 23.13
C LEU A 112 0.70 -10.05 22.85
N ALA A 113 1.58 -10.05 23.86
CA ALA A 113 2.95 -9.56 23.71
C ALA A 113 3.82 -10.39 22.77
N VAL A 114 3.48 -11.65 22.52
CA VAL A 114 4.15 -12.47 21.50
C VAL A 114 3.99 -11.85 20.11
N MET A 115 2.85 -11.22 19.84
CA MET A 115 2.53 -10.63 18.54
C MET A 115 2.91 -9.13 18.47
N LEU A 116 2.71 -8.38 19.55
CA LEU A 116 2.89 -6.91 19.57
C LEU A 116 4.25 -6.45 20.12
N GLY A 117 4.96 -7.30 20.85
CA GLY A 117 6.26 -6.97 21.46
C GLY A 117 6.20 -5.70 22.32
N PRO A 118 7.11 -4.72 22.13
CA PRO A 118 7.12 -3.47 22.89
C PRO A 118 5.85 -2.61 22.73
N LYS A 119 5.07 -2.82 21.67
CA LYS A 119 3.82 -2.07 21.40
C LYS A 119 2.63 -2.61 22.20
N THR A 120 2.83 -3.63 23.03
CA THR A 120 1.75 -4.25 23.81
C THR A 120 1.21 -3.27 24.85
N PRO A 121 -0.11 -3.01 24.88
CA PRO A 121 -0.69 -2.13 25.88
C PRO A 121 -0.49 -2.63 27.31
N SER A 122 -0.59 -1.70 28.26
CA SER A 122 -0.58 -2.04 29.68
C SER A 122 -1.84 -2.82 30.07
N VAL A 123 -1.75 -3.56 31.19
CA VAL A 123 -2.89 -4.31 31.76
C VAL A 123 -4.09 -3.38 32.00
N ALA A 124 -3.84 -2.16 32.48
CA ALA A 124 -4.89 -1.18 32.73
C ALA A 124 -5.61 -0.74 31.44
N THR A 125 -4.87 -0.53 30.34
CA THR A 125 -5.45 -0.18 29.04
C THR A 125 -6.32 -1.31 28.50
N LEU A 126 -5.82 -2.55 28.56
CA LEU A 126 -6.57 -3.74 28.15
C LEU A 126 -7.83 -3.95 29.01
N GLY A 127 -7.72 -3.74 30.33
CA GLY A 127 -8.85 -3.81 31.24
C GLY A 127 -9.94 -2.78 30.93
N ARG A 128 -9.57 -1.53 30.61
CA ARG A 128 -10.53 -0.51 30.16
C ARG A 128 -11.21 -0.90 28.84
N ALA A 129 -10.47 -1.47 27.90
CA ALA A 129 -11.01 -1.91 26.62
C ALA A 129 -12.03 -3.04 26.79
N SER A 130 -11.71 -4.05 27.61
CA SER A 130 -12.64 -5.14 27.95
C SER A 130 -13.88 -4.64 28.70
N ALA A 131 -13.70 -3.75 29.68
CA ALA A 131 -14.83 -3.14 30.39
C ALA A 131 -15.72 -2.31 29.46
N ALA A 132 -15.16 -1.62 28.47
CA ALA A 132 -15.93 -0.91 27.46
C ALA A 132 -16.73 -1.87 26.56
N ALA A 133 -16.15 -3.00 26.17
CA ALA A 133 -16.87 -4.05 25.44
C ALA A 133 -18.02 -4.60 26.28
N ALA A 134 -17.80 -4.91 27.56
CA ALA A 134 -18.84 -5.39 28.47
C ALA A 134 -20.00 -4.39 28.61
N ARG A 135 -19.71 -3.08 28.69
CA ARG A 135 -20.74 -2.04 28.74
C ARG A 135 -21.59 -2.00 27.46
N ARG A 136 -20.98 -2.15 26.28
CA ARG A 136 -21.72 -2.23 25.01
C ARG A 136 -22.58 -3.50 24.96
N SER A 137 -22.04 -4.64 25.39
CA SER A 137 -22.80 -5.89 25.42
C SER A 137 -23.99 -5.82 26.38
N ARG A 138 -23.89 -5.10 27.49
CA ARG A 138 -25.02 -4.88 28.41
C ARG A 138 -26.22 -4.22 27.72
N GLN A 139 -25.98 -3.23 26.86
CA GLN A 139 -27.07 -2.57 26.12
C GLN A 139 -27.76 -3.53 25.15
N LEU A 140 -27.01 -4.49 24.59
CA LEU A 140 -27.60 -5.52 23.73
C LEU A 140 -28.48 -6.49 24.51
N LEU A 141 -28.14 -6.79 25.77
CA LEU A 141 -28.95 -7.69 26.60
C LEU A 141 -30.35 -7.14 26.84
N GLU A 142 -30.52 -5.82 27.01
CA GLU A 142 -31.84 -5.20 27.17
C GLU A 142 -32.73 -5.47 25.96
N VAL A 143 -32.19 -5.31 24.75
CA VAL A 143 -32.91 -5.60 23.50
C VAL A 143 -33.21 -7.09 23.34
N LEU A 144 -32.24 -7.95 23.69
CA LEU A 144 -32.44 -9.40 23.64
C LEU A 144 -33.51 -9.84 24.64
N ASP A 145 -33.53 -9.27 25.83
CA ASP A 145 -34.53 -9.55 26.87
C ASP A 145 -35.93 -9.16 26.39
N ASP A 146 -36.10 -7.98 25.79
CA ASP A 146 -37.40 -7.52 25.25
C ASP A 146 -37.96 -8.47 24.20
N VAL A 147 -37.10 -9.01 23.31
CA VAL A 147 -37.51 -9.93 22.24
C VAL A 147 -37.73 -11.35 22.76
N THR A 148 -36.92 -11.81 23.71
CA THR A 148 -36.95 -13.20 24.18
C THR A 148 -37.99 -13.42 25.27
N ARG A 149 -38.18 -12.48 26.19
CA ARG A 149 -39.10 -12.59 27.34
C ARG A 149 -40.52 -13.06 26.97
N PRO A 150 -41.24 -12.49 25.97
CA PRO A 150 -42.59 -12.95 25.63
C PRO A 150 -42.63 -14.37 25.03
N ARG A 151 -41.48 -14.92 24.64
CA ARG A 151 -41.36 -16.25 24.02
C ARG A 151 -40.90 -17.33 25.00
N VAL A 152 -40.52 -16.96 26.22
CA VAL A 152 -40.09 -17.90 27.26
C VAL A 152 -41.30 -18.65 27.83
N MET A 153 -41.34 -19.97 27.64
CA MET A 153 -42.38 -20.82 28.24
C MET A 153 -42.00 -21.30 29.65
N GLN A 154 -40.71 -21.49 29.91
CA GLN A 154 -40.16 -21.93 31.18
C GLN A 154 -38.80 -21.25 31.41
N ALA A 155 -38.53 -20.82 32.64
CA ALA A 155 -37.28 -20.21 33.05
C ALA A 155 -36.77 -20.87 34.34
N ALA A 156 -35.46 -21.08 34.42
CA ALA A 156 -34.79 -21.50 35.64
C ALA A 156 -33.84 -20.37 36.08
N ALA A 157 -34.01 -19.90 37.30
CA ALA A 157 -33.10 -18.93 37.91
C ALA A 157 -31.98 -19.68 38.63
N ASP A 158 -30.76 -19.17 38.51
CA ASP A 158 -29.59 -19.65 39.23
C ASP A 158 -28.78 -18.45 39.74
N GLU A 159 -28.20 -18.58 40.93
CA GLU A 159 -27.48 -17.50 41.60
C GLU A 159 -25.98 -17.78 41.63
N ILE A 160 -25.19 -16.82 41.13
CA ILE A 160 -23.73 -16.92 41.14
C ILE A 160 -23.18 -16.09 42.30
N PHE A 161 -22.70 -16.77 43.35
CA PHE A 161 -22.02 -16.12 44.46
C PHE A 161 -20.58 -15.79 44.09
N SER A 162 -20.18 -14.53 44.29
CA SER A 162 -18.80 -14.08 44.12
C SER A 162 -18.20 -13.66 45.46
N ALA A 163 -16.91 -13.92 45.69
CA ALA A 163 -16.20 -13.62 46.94
C ALA A 163 -16.02 -12.11 47.22
N ARG A 164 -16.57 -11.23 46.37
CA ARG A 164 -16.51 -9.79 46.56
C ARG A 164 -17.70 -9.36 47.42
N PRO A 165 -17.48 -8.66 48.54
CA PRO A 165 -18.60 -8.14 49.32
C PRO A 165 -19.46 -7.21 48.45
N PRO A 166 -20.79 -7.26 48.57
CA PRO A 166 -21.66 -6.37 47.81
C PRO A 166 -21.33 -4.92 48.18
N SER A 167 -21.04 -4.10 47.16
CA SER A 167 -20.80 -2.66 47.28
C SER A 167 -22.12 -1.90 47.28
#